data_AF-A0A365MT95-F1
#
_entry.id   AF-A0A365MT95-F1
#
_cell.length_a   1.000
_cell.length_b   1.000
_cell.length_c   1.000
_cell.angle_alpha   90.00
_cell.angle_beta   90.00
_cell.angle_gamma   90.00
#
_symmetry.space_group_name_H-M   'P 1'
#
loop_
_entity.id
_entity.type
_entity.pdbx_description
1 polymer ?
#
loop_
_entity_poly.entity_id
_entity_poly.type
_entity_poly.pdbx_seq_one_letter_code
_entity_poly.pdbx_strand_id
1 'polypeptide(L)'
;MTSGFSVDEAKKDIYQIGFHVIENPALGSAFEQMTKDEVAFDISSDTGFEFCFKFVLSEPRVKETLDALGDDLGSRFILGYCGGIPADPNRIYSFRAGGDKPHLLLVHAWPRNSSSVYYCGLHSEEVPKYTSDNNLLRVLGPDANSFTGKELGYDGNDKRHPLADGGLVIWDARAAFRSLRKWSYFYVFVEEEQLKEWKETREFWKKGLSIPASQDPDYVARLGVYVQRDQAS
;
A
#
# COMPACT_ATOMS: atom_id res chain seq x y z
N MET A 1 2.04 27.19 -9.07
CA MET A 1 1.20 27.19 -7.87
C MET A 1 0.99 25.74 -7.49
N THR A 2 1.74 25.23 -6.52
CA THR A 2 1.52 23.89 -5.97
C THR A 2 0.23 23.94 -5.17
N SER A 3 -0.83 23.28 -5.64
CA SER A 3 -1.96 22.94 -4.78
C SER A 3 -1.40 22.22 -3.56
N GLY A 4 -1.58 22.82 -2.39
CA GLY A 4 -1.13 22.20 -1.14
C GLY A 4 -1.86 20.87 -0.94
N PHE A 5 -1.17 19.89 -0.38
CA PHE A 5 -1.78 18.64 0.05
C PHE A 5 -2.94 18.93 1.02
N SER A 6 -4.03 18.19 0.88
CA SER A 6 -5.20 18.25 1.75
C SER A 6 -5.55 16.86 2.27
N VAL A 7 -5.53 16.68 3.59
CA VAL A 7 -5.89 15.42 4.25
C VAL A 7 -7.34 15.03 3.95
N ASP A 8 -8.24 16.02 3.93
CA ASP A 8 -9.66 15.80 3.62
C ASP A 8 -9.86 15.32 2.18
N GLU A 9 -9.06 15.83 1.24
CA GLU A 9 -9.07 15.36 -0.15
C GLU A 9 -8.55 13.93 -0.25
N ALA A 10 -7.41 13.63 0.37
CA ALA A 10 -6.84 12.29 0.39
C ALA A 10 -7.81 11.26 1.01
N LYS A 11 -8.43 11.62 2.13
CA LYS A 11 -9.45 10.81 2.79
C LYS A 11 -10.66 10.58 1.89
N LYS A 12 -11.17 11.64 1.27
CA LYS A 12 -12.30 11.57 0.33
C LYS A 12 -11.97 10.69 -0.87
N ASP A 13 -10.79 10.83 -1.45
CA ASP A 13 -10.36 10.00 -2.59
C ASP A 13 -10.30 8.52 -2.21
N ILE A 14 -9.73 8.19 -1.05
CA ILE A 14 -9.65 6.79 -0.59
C ILE A 14 -11.05 6.20 -0.37
N TYR A 15 -11.99 6.95 0.23
CA TYR A 15 -13.36 6.45 0.39
C TYR A 15 -14.14 6.34 -0.93
N GLN A 16 -13.98 7.31 -1.84
CA GLN A 16 -14.80 7.41 -3.04
C GLN A 16 -14.25 6.61 -4.22
N ILE A 17 -12.94 6.66 -4.45
CA ILE A 17 -12.30 6.04 -5.60
C ILE A 17 -11.28 4.96 -5.21
N GLY A 18 -10.95 4.81 -3.92
CA GLY A 18 -10.16 3.69 -3.40
C GLY A 18 -8.66 3.97 -3.29
N PHE A 19 -8.18 5.14 -3.73
CA PHE A 19 -6.76 5.49 -3.66
C PHE A 19 -6.53 7.01 -3.75
N HIS A 20 -5.37 7.45 -3.26
CA HIS A 20 -4.87 8.83 -3.38
C HIS A 20 -3.38 8.82 -3.78
N VAL A 21 -2.99 9.74 -4.66
CA VAL A 21 -1.63 9.80 -5.23
C VAL A 21 -0.85 10.97 -4.64
N ILE A 22 0.40 10.70 -4.24
CA ILE A 22 1.31 11.68 -3.66
C ILE A 22 2.60 11.71 -4.50
N GLU A 23 2.82 12.78 -5.24
CA GLU A 23 4.10 12.99 -5.94
C GLU A 23 5.22 13.24 -4.93
N ASN A 24 6.34 12.53 -5.10
CA ASN A 24 7.49 12.66 -4.22
C ASN A 24 8.81 12.43 -5.00
N PRO A 25 9.36 13.49 -5.63
CA PRO A 25 10.61 13.40 -6.38
C PRO A 25 11.82 12.93 -5.57
N ALA A 26 11.85 13.24 -4.26
CA ALA A 26 12.91 12.80 -3.36
C ALA A 26 12.86 11.29 -3.11
N LEU A 27 11.65 10.73 -2.96
CA LEU A 27 11.44 9.29 -2.90
C LEU A 27 11.91 8.62 -4.18
N GLY A 28 11.46 9.12 -5.35
CA GLY A 28 11.84 8.53 -6.63
C GLY A 28 13.36 8.47 -6.83
N SER A 29 14.07 9.54 -6.44
CA SER A 29 15.54 9.58 -6.45
C SER A 29 16.16 8.51 -5.55
N ALA A 30 15.69 8.41 -4.31
CA ALA A 30 16.21 7.46 -3.33
C ALA A 30 15.93 6.02 -3.75
N PHE A 31 14.74 5.75 -4.31
CA PHE A 31 14.37 4.44 -4.81
C PHE A 31 15.29 4.00 -5.96
N GLU A 32 15.53 4.88 -6.95
CA GLU A 32 16.46 4.59 -8.05
C GLU A 32 17.88 4.32 -7.54
N GLN A 33 18.35 5.11 -6.58
CA GLN A 33 19.68 4.93 -6.00
C GLN A 33 19.79 3.58 -5.27
N MET A 34 18.82 3.24 -4.41
CA MET A 34 18.80 1.96 -3.72
C MET A 34 18.77 0.77 -4.67
N THR A 35 18.00 0.88 -5.77
CA THR A 35 17.95 -0.15 -6.81
C THR A 35 19.30 -0.31 -7.51
N LYS A 36 19.96 0.82 -7.83
CA LYS A 36 21.27 0.82 -8.49
C LYS A 36 22.38 0.25 -7.60
N ASP A 37 22.31 0.51 -6.31
CA ASP A 37 23.27 0.03 -5.32
C ASP A 37 22.96 -1.39 -4.83
N GLU A 38 21.89 -2.01 -5.35
CA GLU A 38 21.44 -3.36 -4.99
C GLU A 38 21.19 -3.54 -3.48
N VAL A 39 20.76 -2.48 -2.79
CA VAL A 39 20.45 -2.53 -1.35
C VAL A 39 18.98 -2.88 -1.10
N ALA A 40 18.72 -3.51 0.04
CA ALA A 40 17.39 -3.98 0.39
C ALA A 40 16.45 -2.82 0.79
N PHE A 41 15.20 -2.94 0.34
CA PHE A 41 14.07 -2.08 0.75
C PHE A 41 13.34 -2.64 1.99
N ASP A 42 13.64 -3.87 2.38
CA ASP A 42 13.00 -4.55 3.49
C ASP A 42 13.34 -3.89 4.82
N ILE A 43 12.31 -3.69 5.65
CA ILE A 43 12.43 -2.99 6.94
C ILE A 43 13.36 -3.70 7.92
N SER A 44 13.68 -4.97 7.71
CA SER A 44 14.67 -5.71 8.51
C SER A 44 16.11 -5.28 8.26
N SER A 45 16.38 -4.56 7.16
CA SER A 45 17.70 -3.98 6.86
C SER A 45 17.78 -2.52 7.30
N ASP A 46 18.96 -2.04 7.69
CA ASP A 46 19.16 -0.63 8.08
C ASP A 46 18.73 0.33 6.97
N THR A 47 19.13 0.06 5.72
CA THR A 47 18.78 0.89 4.56
C THR A 47 17.28 0.87 4.25
N GLY A 48 16.64 -0.29 4.35
CA GLY A 48 15.20 -0.40 4.12
C GLY A 48 14.38 0.25 5.25
N PHE A 49 14.84 0.13 6.49
CA PHE A 49 14.26 0.85 7.63
C PHE A 49 14.38 2.36 7.46
N GLU A 50 15.56 2.89 7.13
CA GLU A 50 15.75 4.32 6.90
C GLU A 50 14.87 4.85 5.75
N PHE A 51 14.74 4.09 4.67
CA PHE A 51 13.85 4.44 3.56
C PHE A 51 12.39 4.48 4.00
N CYS A 52 11.92 3.43 4.68
CA CYS A 52 10.56 3.35 5.22
C CYS A 52 10.29 4.48 6.22
N PHE A 53 11.22 4.71 7.14
CA PHE A 53 11.13 5.77 8.14
C PHE A 53 10.96 7.14 7.49
N LYS A 54 11.82 7.46 6.52
CA LYS A 54 11.85 8.78 5.89
C LYS A 54 10.65 9.04 4.98
N PHE A 55 10.30 8.07 4.14
CA PHE A 55 9.34 8.29 3.05
C PHE A 55 7.94 7.75 3.35
N VAL A 56 7.76 6.99 4.43
CA VAL A 56 6.47 6.39 4.79
C VAL A 56 6.07 6.75 6.21
N LEU A 57 6.84 6.33 7.22
CA LEU A 57 6.44 6.53 8.63
C LEU A 57 6.50 7.99 9.08
N SER A 58 7.49 8.76 8.59
CA SER A 58 7.68 10.18 8.94
C SER A 58 7.21 11.15 7.85
N GLU A 59 6.67 10.65 6.74
CA GLU A 59 6.14 11.49 5.67
C GLU A 59 4.79 12.09 6.13
N PRO A 60 4.68 13.41 6.36
CA PRO A 60 3.48 14.00 6.97
C PRO A 60 2.21 13.70 6.19
N ARG A 61 2.28 13.70 4.85
CA ARG A 61 1.13 13.42 3.98
C ARG A 61 0.60 12.00 4.16
N VAL A 62 1.48 11.03 4.39
CA VAL A 62 1.07 9.65 4.70
C VAL A 62 0.50 9.57 6.11
N LYS A 63 1.24 10.09 7.08
CA LYS A 63 0.86 10.02 8.50
C LYS A 63 -0.50 10.67 8.74
N GLU A 64 -0.71 11.90 8.25
CA GLU A 64 -1.95 12.64 8.45
C GLU A 64 -3.14 11.97 7.76
N THR A 65 -2.96 11.37 6.58
CA THR A 65 -4.03 10.59 5.92
C THR A 65 -4.38 9.33 6.72
N LEU A 66 -3.39 8.58 7.19
CA LEU A 66 -3.62 7.37 8.00
C LEU A 66 -4.28 7.71 9.33
N ASP A 67 -3.85 8.78 10.00
CA ASP A 67 -4.46 9.26 11.24
C ASP A 67 -5.93 9.65 11.02
N ALA A 68 -6.23 10.44 9.98
CA ALA A 68 -7.60 10.87 9.69
C ALA A 68 -8.54 9.73 9.29
N LEU A 69 -8.03 8.70 8.59
CA LEU A 69 -8.79 7.48 8.31
C LEU A 69 -8.97 6.63 9.57
N GLY A 70 -7.97 6.61 10.46
CA GLY A 70 -8.04 5.93 11.74
C GLY A 70 -9.10 6.54 12.66
N ASP A 71 -9.14 7.87 12.74
CA ASP A 71 -10.12 8.62 13.53
C ASP A 71 -11.56 8.27 13.11
N ASP A 72 -11.84 8.17 11.80
CA ASP A 72 -13.16 7.76 11.28
C ASP A 72 -13.53 6.32 11.69
N LEU A 73 -12.54 5.47 11.93
CA LEU A 73 -12.70 4.08 12.39
C LEU A 73 -12.65 3.94 13.93
N GLY A 74 -12.32 5.02 14.65
CA GLY A 74 -12.08 4.99 16.10
C GLY A 74 -10.85 4.17 16.51
N SER A 75 -9.84 4.09 15.63
CA SER A 75 -8.66 3.24 15.79
C SER A 75 -7.43 3.88 15.12
N ARG A 76 -6.29 3.19 15.12
CA ARG A 76 -5.09 3.62 14.38
C ARG A 76 -4.61 2.54 13.41
N PHE A 77 -3.85 2.95 12.41
CA PHE A 77 -3.23 2.04 11.45
C PHE A 77 -1.82 1.65 11.85
N ILE A 78 -1.52 0.35 11.77
CA ILE A 78 -0.25 -0.26 12.16
C ILE A 78 0.40 -0.93 10.95
N LEU A 79 1.65 -0.56 10.65
CA LEU A 79 2.45 -1.25 9.64
C LEU A 79 2.73 -2.69 10.08
N GLY A 80 2.19 -3.66 9.35
CA GLY A 80 2.29 -5.08 9.69
C GLY A 80 2.93 -5.96 8.62
N TYR A 81 3.09 -5.45 7.39
CA TYR A 81 3.74 -6.20 6.32
C TYR A 81 4.33 -5.26 5.26
N CYS A 82 5.36 -5.70 4.56
CA CYS A 82 5.92 -5.00 3.41
C CYS A 82 6.40 -5.99 2.34
N GLY A 83 6.51 -5.53 1.10
CA GLY A 83 6.92 -6.41 0.01
C GLY A 83 7.12 -5.69 -1.32
N GLY A 84 7.66 -6.43 -2.29
CA GLY A 84 7.89 -5.96 -3.65
C GLY A 84 6.83 -6.47 -4.63
N ILE A 85 6.44 -5.64 -5.59
CA ILE A 85 5.54 -6.02 -6.70
C ILE A 85 6.27 -5.80 -8.03
N PRO A 86 6.50 -6.85 -8.84
CA PRO A 86 7.02 -6.69 -10.19
C PRO A 86 5.98 -6.02 -11.11
N ALA A 87 6.45 -5.48 -12.23
CA ALA A 87 5.54 -5.03 -13.28
C ALA A 87 4.82 -6.25 -13.91
N ASP A 88 3.50 -6.21 -13.96
CA ASP A 88 2.67 -7.18 -14.67
C ASP A 88 1.53 -6.45 -15.39
N PRO A 89 1.74 -6.07 -16.66
CA PRO A 89 0.75 -5.32 -17.42
C PRO A 89 -0.45 -6.17 -17.87
N ASN A 90 -0.41 -7.49 -17.64
CA ASN A 90 -1.42 -8.43 -18.15
C ASN A 90 -2.43 -8.84 -17.09
N ARG A 91 -2.15 -8.57 -15.81
CA ARG A 91 -2.98 -9.04 -14.70
C ARG A 91 -3.38 -7.88 -13.79
N ILE A 92 -4.55 -8.03 -13.19
CA ILE A 92 -5.15 -7.07 -12.28
C ILE A 92 -5.29 -7.74 -10.93
N TYR A 93 -4.83 -7.04 -9.91
CA TYR A 93 -4.65 -7.58 -8.58
C TYR A 93 -5.37 -6.74 -7.54
N SER A 94 -5.65 -7.37 -6.42
CA SER A 94 -6.14 -6.75 -5.19
C SER A 94 -5.52 -7.48 -4.00
N PHE A 95 -5.37 -6.81 -2.86
CA PHE A 95 -4.81 -7.42 -1.64
C PHE A 95 -5.89 -8.06 -0.78
N ARG A 96 -7.16 -7.70 -0.99
CA ARG A 96 -8.28 -8.17 -0.17
C ARG A 96 -9.56 -8.35 -0.98
N ALA A 97 -10.30 -9.42 -0.68
CA ALA A 97 -11.65 -9.61 -1.17
C ALA A 97 -12.66 -8.97 -0.21
N GLY A 98 -13.53 -8.10 -0.73
CA GLY A 98 -14.67 -7.53 -0.01
C GLY A 98 -14.34 -6.88 1.33
N GLY A 99 -15.38 -6.79 2.17
CA GLY A 99 -15.40 -6.03 3.42
C GLY A 99 -16.11 -4.69 3.25
N ASP A 100 -16.65 -4.16 4.34
CA ASP A 100 -17.39 -2.90 4.39
C ASP A 100 -16.46 -1.69 4.59
N LYS A 101 -15.35 -1.87 5.32
CA LYS A 101 -14.42 -0.81 5.72
C LYS A 101 -12.97 -1.03 5.26
N PRO A 102 -12.18 0.07 5.11
CA PRO A 102 -10.77 0.02 4.74
C PRO A 102 -9.86 -0.37 5.93
N HIS A 103 -10.11 -1.52 6.57
CA HIS A 103 -9.29 -2.01 7.69
C HIS A 103 -7.85 -2.37 7.31
N LEU A 104 -7.55 -2.41 6.01
CA LEU A 104 -6.21 -2.64 5.48
C LEU A 104 -5.94 -1.65 4.35
N LEU A 105 -4.95 -0.80 4.56
CA LEU A 105 -4.48 0.20 3.62
C LEU A 105 -3.07 -0.16 3.17
N LEU A 106 -2.72 0.26 1.97
CA LEU A 106 -1.39 0.13 1.42
C LEU A 106 -0.81 1.52 1.16
N VAL A 107 0.45 1.70 1.52
CA VAL A 107 1.29 2.79 1.04
C VAL A 107 2.28 2.19 0.05
N HIS A 108 2.11 2.53 -1.22
CA HIS A 108 2.85 1.93 -2.34
C HIS A 108 3.88 2.94 -2.87
N ALA A 109 5.16 2.65 -2.64
CA ALA A 109 6.29 3.42 -3.12
C ALA A 109 6.65 3.04 -4.56
N TRP A 110 6.71 4.06 -5.41
CA TRP A 110 6.93 3.93 -6.83
C TRP A 110 8.21 4.65 -7.27
N PRO A 111 9.10 3.99 -8.03
CA PRO A 111 10.26 4.66 -8.61
C PRO A 111 9.85 5.67 -9.68
N ARG A 112 10.82 6.47 -10.12
CA ARG A 112 10.65 7.33 -11.29
C ARG A 112 10.28 6.55 -12.54
N ASN A 113 9.59 7.22 -13.45
CA ASN A 113 9.16 6.67 -14.74
C ASN A 113 8.36 5.37 -14.62
N SER A 114 7.70 5.17 -13.46
CA SER A 114 6.78 4.08 -13.22
C SER A 114 5.37 4.45 -13.68
N SER A 115 4.52 3.42 -13.77
CA SER A 115 3.16 3.58 -14.23
C SER A 115 2.30 2.46 -13.68
N SER A 116 1.13 2.83 -13.19
CA SER A 116 0.10 1.93 -12.71
C SER A 116 -1.29 2.41 -13.12
N VAL A 117 -2.26 1.50 -13.05
CA VAL A 117 -3.69 1.78 -13.19
C VAL A 117 -4.34 1.33 -11.89
N TYR A 118 -5.13 2.22 -11.29
CA TYR A 118 -6.03 1.89 -10.19
C TYR A 118 -7.46 1.99 -10.70
N TYR A 119 -8.28 1.00 -10.36
CA TYR A 119 -9.64 0.89 -10.85
C TYR A 119 -10.59 1.51 -9.83
N CYS A 120 -11.03 2.73 -10.12
CA CYS A 120 -11.88 3.52 -9.23
C CYS A 120 -13.15 2.77 -8.83
N GLY A 121 -13.51 2.82 -7.54
CA GLY A 121 -14.78 2.30 -7.03
C GLY A 121 -14.82 0.77 -6.83
N LEU A 122 -13.88 0.02 -7.41
CA LEU A 122 -13.85 -1.44 -7.25
C LEU A 122 -13.57 -1.92 -5.81
N HIS A 123 -13.15 -1.03 -4.92
CA HIS A 123 -13.02 -1.34 -3.49
C HIS A 123 -14.37 -1.50 -2.79
N SER A 124 -15.45 -0.94 -3.35
CA SER A 124 -16.81 -0.96 -2.81
C SER A 124 -17.71 -2.04 -3.42
N GLU A 125 -17.17 -2.85 -4.33
CA GLU A 125 -17.96 -3.72 -5.22
C GLU A 125 -17.60 -5.19 -5.00
N GLU A 126 -18.60 -6.06 -5.08
CA GLU A 126 -18.41 -7.51 -4.94
C GLU A 126 -17.94 -8.11 -6.28
N VAL A 127 -16.65 -7.97 -6.59
CA VAL A 127 -16.05 -8.58 -7.78
C VAL A 127 -15.38 -9.92 -7.44
N PRO A 128 -15.58 -10.98 -8.25
CA PRO A 128 -14.89 -12.26 -8.08
C PRO A 128 -13.36 -12.12 -8.05
N LYS A 129 -12.76 -12.64 -6.98
CA LYS A 129 -11.33 -12.57 -6.68
C LYS A 129 -10.79 -13.96 -6.36
N TYR A 130 -9.64 -14.31 -6.91
CA TYR A 130 -9.06 -15.65 -6.80
C TYR A 130 -7.59 -15.55 -6.40
N THR A 131 -7.14 -16.42 -5.51
CA THR A 131 -5.73 -16.47 -5.12
C THR A 131 -4.84 -16.75 -6.32
N SER A 132 -3.79 -15.94 -6.50
CA SER A 132 -2.79 -16.08 -7.55
C SER A 132 -1.48 -16.66 -7.00
N ASP A 133 -0.61 -17.05 -7.92
CA ASP A 133 0.79 -17.46 -7.73
C ASP A 133 1.66 -16.51 -6.88
N ASN A 134 1.32 -15.23 -6.82
CA ASN A 134 2.06 -14.20 -6.09
C ASN A 134 1.43 -13.84 -4.72
N ASN A 135 0.52 -14.67 -4.20
CA ASN A 135 -0.26 -14.44 -2.97
C ASN A 135 -1.18 -13.20 -3.01
N LEU A 136 -1.29 -12.51 -4.14
CA LEU A 136 -2.30 -11.49 -4.37
C LEU A 136 -3.58 -12.15 -4.91
N LEU A 137 -4.70 -11.44 -4.80
CA LEU A 137 -5.95 -11.87 -5.39
C LEU A 137 -6.03 -11.32 -6.82
N ARG A 138 -6.09 -12.24 -7.79
CA ARG A 138 -6.41 -11.89 -9.17
C ARG A 138 -7.89 -11.54 -9.27
N VAL A 139 -8.16 -10.39 -9.85
CA VAL A 139 -9.52 -9.94 -10.18
C VAL A 139 -9.84 -10.45 -11.59
N LEU A 140 -10.84 -11.31 -11.73
CA LEU A 140 -11.31 -11.76 -13.06
C LEU A 140 -12.45 -10.83 -13.51
N GLY A 141 -12.24 -10.18 -14.65
CA GLY A 141 -13.03 -9.01 -15.06
C GLY A 141 -12.49 -7.79 -14.34
N PRO A 142 -11.56 -7.02 -14.95
CA PRO A 142 -11.73 -6.40 -16.25
C PRO A 142 -10.52 -6.60 -17.18
N ASP A 143 -10.58 -7.60 -18.07
CA ASP A 143 -9.88 -7.40 -19.33
C ASP A 143 -10.59 -6.22 -20.00
N ALA A 144 -9.88 -5.21 -20.46
CA ALA A 144 -10.51 -4.11 -21.22
C ALA A 144 -11.30 -4.60 -22.46
N ASN A 145 -11.15 -5.88 -22.81
CA ASN A 145 -11.86 -6.60 -23.85
C ASN A 145 -12.97 -7.55 -23.36
N SER A 146 -13.15 -7.79 -22.05
CA SER A 146 -14.28 -8.58 -21.54
C SER A 146 -15.50 -7.69 -21.34
N PHE A 147 -16.64 -8.12 -21.90
CA PHE A 147 -17.94 -7.44 -21.91
C PHE A 147 -18.36 -6.86 -20.54
N THR A 148 -17.97 -7.51 -19.45
CA THR A 148 -18.23 -7.12 -18.06
C THR A 148 -17.53 -5.83 -17.60
N GLY A 149 -16.34 -5.49 -18.13
CA GLY A 149 -15.66 -4.23 -17.79
C GLY A 149 -16.37 -2.99 -18.34
N LYS A 150 -17.06 -3.13 -19.48
CA LYS A 150 -17.91 -2.07 -20.06
C LYS A 150 -19.28 -1.98 -19.40
N GLU A 151 -19.90 -3.11 -19.05
CA GLU A 151 -21.23 -3.13 -18.40
C GLU A 151 -21.22 -2.60 -16.96
N LEU A 152 -20.12 -2.80 -16.24
CA LEU A 152 -19.98 -2.30 -14.87
C LEU A 152 -19.51 -0.83 -14.78
N GLY A 153 -19.29 -0.15 -15.92
CA GLY A 153 -18.79 1.23 -15.92
C GLY A 153 -17.35 1.41 -15.41
N TYR A 154 -16.67 0.32 -15.03
CA TYR A 154 -15.22 0.30 -14.80
C TYR A 154 -14.51 0.18 -16.14
N ASP A 155 -14.74 1.16 -17.03
CA ASP A 155 -13.69 1.42 -17.97
C ASP A 155 -12.46 1.71 -17.11
N GLY A 156 -11.35 1.03 -17.38
CA GLY A 156 -10.11 1.67 -17.05
C GLY A 156 -10.04 2.90 -17.92
N ASN A 157 -10.78 3.98 -17.64
CA ASN A 157 -10.39 5.34 -17.97
C ASN A 157 -9.09 5.61 -17.21
N ASP A 158 -8.04 4.84 -17.53
CA ASP A 158 -6.79 5.20 -18.17
C ASP A 158 -6.24 6.57 -17.79
N LYS A 159 -6.57 7.03 -16.58
CA LYS A 159 -5.65 7.80 -15.78
C LYS A 159 -4.60 6.81 -15.34
N ARG A 160 -3.77 6.41 -16.31
CA ARG A 160 -2.39 6.06 -15.99
C ARG A 160 -1.93 7.19 -15.09
N HIS A 161 -1.44 6.83 -13.93
CA HIS A 161 -0.82 7.78 -13.04
C HIS A 161 0.68 7.70 -13.34
N PRO A 162 1.20 8.48 -14.33
CA PRO A 162 2.63 8.52 -14.56
C PRO A 162 3.26 9.18 -13.35
N LEU A 163 3.99 8.40 -12.56
CA LEU A 163 4.84 8.92 -11.51
C LEU A 163 6.21 9.20 -12.13
N ALA A 164 6.25 10.26 -12.95
CA ALA A 164 7.45 10.66 -13.71
C ALA A 164 8.65 10.79 -12.77
N ASP A 165 8.46 11.50 -11.66
CA ASP A 165 9.48 11.71 -10.63
C ASP A 165 9.40 10.73 -9.45
N GLY A 166 8.53 9.72 -9.52
CA GLY A 166 8.26 8.80 -8.42
C GLY A 166 7.31 9.39 -7.37
N GLY A 167 6.87 8.54 -6.44
CA GLY A 167 5.86 8.95 -5.48
C GLY A 167 5.32 7.82 -4.63
N LEU A 168 4.23 8.12 -3.94
CA LEU A 168 3.47 7.20 -3.10
C LEU A 168 2.04 7.13 -3.62
N VAL A 169 1.42 5.98 -3.45
CA VAL A 169 -0.03 5.83 -3.56
C VAL A 169 -0.54 5.24 -2.26
N ILE A 170 -1.46 5.91 -1.60
CA ILE A 170 -2.19 5.37 -0.44
C ILE A 170 -3.49 4.79 -0.97
N TRP A 171 -3.77 3.52 -0.71
CA TRP A 171 -4.92 2.87 -1.30
C TRP A 171 -5.54 1.77 -0.44
N ASP A 172 -6.84 1.59 -0.62
CA ASP A 172 -7.61 0.54 0.01
C ASP A 172 -7.23 -0.82 -0.59
N ALA A 173 -6.90 -1.78 0.27
CA ALA A 173 -6.53 -3.13 -0.16
C ALA A 173 -7.58 -3.86 -1.01
N ARG A 174 -8.85 -3.45 -0.91
CA ARG A 174 -9.95 -3.96 -1.71
C ARG A 174 -9.95 -3.42 -3.13
N ALA A 175 -9.36 -2.26 -3.37
CA ALA A 175 -9.27 -1.71 -4.71
C ALA A 175 -8.47 -2.65 -5.61
N ALA A 176 -8.71 -2.54 -6.91
CA ALA A 176 -7.96 -3.27 -7.91
C ALA A 176 -6.88 -2.35 -8.50
N PHE A 177 -5.72 -2.93 -8.78
CA PHE A 177 -4.62 -2.22 -9.41
C PHE A 177 -3.93 -3.10 -10.45
N ARG A 178 -3.18 -2.43 -11.34
CA ARG A 178 -2.31 -3.06 -12.32
C ARG A 178 -1.00 -2.29 -12.41
N SER A 179 0.11 -3.00 -12.22
CA SER A 179 1.46 -2.43 -12.35
C SER A 179 1.93 -2.55 -13.80
N LEU A 180 2.09 -1.42 -14.51
CA LEU A 180 2.44 -1.42 -15.92
C LEU A 180 3.94 -1.38 -16.16
N ARG A 181 4.68 -0.64 -15.33
CA ARG A 181 6.12 -0.39 -15.52
C ARG A 181 6.86 -0.33 -14.19
N LYS A 182 8.04 -0.96 -14.19
CA LYS A 182 8.99 -1.05 -13.08
C LYS A 182 8.49 -1.90 -11.90
N TRP A 183 9.45 -2.48 -11.19
CA TRP A 183 9.21 -3.06 -9.87
C TRP A 183 8.99 -1.92 -8.86
N SER A 184 8.18 -2.19 -7.84
CA SER A 184 7.74 -1.22 -6.83
C SER A 184 7.70 -1.88 -5.46
N TYR A 185 7.63 -1.09 -4.39
CA TYR A 185 7.63 -1.59 -3.01
C TYR A 185 6.44 -1.06 -2.23
N PHE A 186 5.82 -1.87 -1.37
CA PHE A 186 4.62 -1.48 -0.64
C PHE A 186 4.72 -1.79 0.85
N TYR A 187 3.92 -1.06 1.62
CA TYR A 187 3.81 -1.14 3.07
C TYR A 187 2.32 -1.30 3.42
N VAL A 188 1.99 -2.36 4.14
CA VAL A 188 0.62 -2.70 4.52
C VAL A 188 0.35 -2.24 5.94
N PHE A 189 -0.62 -1.35 6.06
CA PHE A 189 -1.13 -0.80 7.28
C PHE A 189 -2.46 -1.46 7.63
N VAL A 190 -2.55 -2.06 8.81
CA VAL A 190 -3.75 -2.73 9.32
C VAL A 190 -4.31 -1.93 10.48
N GLU A 191 -5.61 -1.72 10.49
CA GLU A 191 -6.33 -1.13 11.61
C GLU A 191 -6.11 -1.96 12.88
N GLU A 192 -5.80 -1.31 14.00
CA GLU A 192 -5.22 -1.97 15.19
C GLU A 192 -6.15 -3.01 15.82
N GLU A 193 -7.46 -2.76 15.88
CA GLU A 193 -8.42 -3.72 16.43
C GLU A 193 -8.56 -4.93 15.49
N GLN A 194 -8.62 -4.70 14.17
CA GLN A 194 -8.60 -5.79 13.21
C GLN A 194 -7.32 -6.64 13.30
N LEU A 195 -6.17 -6.00 13.53
CA LEU A 195 -4.89 -6.69 13.70
C LEU A 195 -4.88 -7.56 14.96
N LYS A 196 -5.48 -7.11 16.08
CA LYS A 196 -5.63 -7.92 17.30
C LYS A 196 -6.45 -9.19 17.03
N GLU A 197 -7.59 -9.06 16.35
CA GLU A 197 -8.42 -10.22 15.98
C GLU A 197 -7.68 -11.20 15.05
N TRP A 198 -6.94 -10.68 14.06
CA TRP A 198 -6.22 -11.54 13.11
C TRP A 198 -5.02 -12.24 13.73
N LYS A 199 -4.39 -11.68 14.76
CA LYS A 199 -3.34 -12.37 15.53
C LYS A 199 -3.85 -13.64 16.20
N GLU A 200 -5.10 -13.67 16.62
CA GLU A 200 -5.69 -14.84 17.26
C GLU A 200 -6.04 -15.93 16.23
N THR A 201 -6.45 -15.53 15.03
CA THR A 201 -7.08 -16.41 14.04
C THR A 201 -6.21 -16.76 12.84
N ARG A 202 -5.10 -16.04 12.58
CA ARG A 202 -4.30 -16.18 11.36
C ARG A 202 -2.80 -16.22 11.65
N GLU A 203 -2.15 -17.33 11.31
CA GLU A 203 -0.71 -17.55 11.53
C GLU A 203 0.18 -16.44 10.95
N PHE A 204 -0.17 -15.93 9.76
CA PHE A 204 0.60 -14.86 9.11
C PHE A 204 0.75 -13.62 10.00
N TRP A 205 -0.33 -13.22 10.69
CA TRP A 205 -0.37 -12.01 11.52
C TRP A 205 0.13 -12.23 12.94
N LYS A 206 0.47 -13.46 13.33
CA LYS A 206 1.06 -13.76 14.65
C LYS A 206 2.50 -13.28 14.78
N LYS A 207 3.19 -13.14 13.65
CA LYS A 207 4.55 -12.65 13.60
C LYS A 207 4.53 -11.20 13.16
N GLY A 208 5.23 -10.35 13.91
CA GLY A 208 5.47 -8.97 13.51
C GLY A 208 6.56 -8.87 12.46
N LEU A 209 6.89 -7.65 12.07
CA LEU A 209 8.02 -7.32 11.23
C LEU A 209 9.32 -7.44 12.02
N SER A 210 10.30 -8.12 11.44
CA SER A 210 11.68 -8.06 11.92
C SER A 210 12.25 -6.67 11.63
N ILE A 211 13.02 -6.12 12.57
CA ILE A 211 13.66 -4.81 12.45
C ILE A 211 15.18 -4.98 12.56
N PRO A 212 15.99 -4.00 12.11
CA PRO A 212 17.44 -4.10 12.17
C PRO A 212 17.90 -4.08 13.62
N ALA A 213 19.01 -4.78 13.92
CA ALA A 213 19.58 -4.82 15.28
C ALA A 213 20.05 -3.45 15.79
N SER A 214 20.20 -2.46 14.90
CA SER A 214 20.53 -1.07 15.24
C SER A 214 19.35 -0.30 15.86
N GLN A 215 18.12 -0.83 15.75
CA GLN A 215 16.89 -0.15 16.17
C GLN A 215 16.35 -0.69 17.49
N ASP A 216 15.77 0.19 18.30
CA ASP A 216 15.04 -0.17 19.52
C ASP A 216 13.60 -0.62 19.18
N PRO A 217 13.22 -1.88 19.48
CA PRO A 217 11.88 -2.39 19.24
C PRO A 217 10.75 -1.53 19.83
N ASP A 218 10.95 -0.93 21.01
CA ASP A 218 9.93 -0.12 21.66
C ASP A 218 9.79 1.26 21.01
N TYR A 219 10.89 1.84 20.52
CA TYR A 219 10.84 3.02 19.66
C TYR A 219 10.09 2.73 18.36
N VAL A 220 10.45 1.65 17.65
CA VAL A 220 9.82 1.30 16.37
C VAL A 220 8.33 0.97 16.54
N ALA A 221 7.93 0.30 17.63
CA ALA A 221 6.52 0.07 17.94
C ALA A 221 5.73 1.37 18.16
N ARG A 222 6.33 2.40 18.77
CA ARG A 222 5.71 3.72 18.94
C ARG A 222 5.52 4.48 17.62
N LEU A 223 6.30 4.16 16.59
CA LEU A 223 6.10 4.67 15.23
C LEU A 223 4.89 4.02 14.52
N GLY A 224 4.17 3.10 15.17
CA GLY A 224 3.04 2.41 14.57
C GLY A 224 3.46 1.19 13.74
N VAL A 225 4.56 0.54 14.08
CA VAL A 225 5.00 -0.71 13.44
C VAL A 225 4.69 -1.90 14.35
N TYR A 226 4.12 -2.96 13.80
CA TYR A 226 3.95 -4.21 14.51
C TYR A 226 5.27 -4.99 14.51
N VAL A 227 6.11 -4.75 15.51
CA VAL A 227 7.44 -5.35 15.62
C VAL A 227 7.35 -6.80 16.13
N GLN A 228 8.12 -7.69 15.52
CA GLN A 228 8.36 -9.03 16.05
C GLN A 228 9.16 -8.91 17.35
N ARG A 229 8.54 -9.29 18.47
CA ARG A 229 9.25 -9.45 19.74
C ARG A 229 9.70 -10.90 19.81
N ASP A 230 11.00 -11.13 19.97
CA ASP A 230 11.49 -12.46 20.29
C ASP A 230 10.77 -12.93 21.56
N GLN A 231 10.06 -14.06 21.48
CA GLN A 231 9.53 -14.67 22.68
C GLN A 231 10.73 -15.12 23.49
N ALA A 232 10.99 -14.45 24.61
CA ALA A 232 11.91 -14.93 25.62
C ALA A 232 11.46 -16.36 25.95
N SER A 233 12.32 -17.32 25.59
CA SER A 233 12.14 -18.75 25.85
C SER A 233 12.37 -19.03 27.33
#